data_AF-X1APB4-F1
#
_entry.id   AF-X1APB4-F1
#
_cell.length_a   1.000
_cell.length_b   1.000
_cell.length_c   1.000
_cell.angle_alpha   90.00
_cell.angle_beta   90.00
_cell.angle_gamma   90.00
#
_symmetry.space_group_name_H-M   'P 1'
#
loop_
_entity.id
_entity.type
_entity.pdbx_description
1 polymer ?
#
loop_
_entity_poly.entity_id
_entity_poly.type
_entity_poly.pdbx_seq_one_letter_code
_entity_poly.pdbx_strand_id
1 'polypeptide(L)'
;MKKFVELNHALEDGMKAYPGLPSPKIGAFLDHKASRSRYGGKAEFYIGKVEMVCNISTYLDSPFHRYPDGANLSQIPLKMVAGVPGIVLDAVVSSDRSITFDCKESELCGRAVLIRTGWDQRWGTDSYWEPGPYLAGEFIDLLIRSKATLVGVDFW
;
A
#
# COMPACT_ATOMS: atom_id res chain seq x y z
N MET A 1 0.61 -17.16 -21.58
CA MET A 1 0.37 -17.47 -20.14
C MET A 1 0.33 -16.15 -19.39
N LYS A 2 -0.60 -15.95 -18.44
CA LYS A 2 -0.60 -14.73 -17.61
C LYS A 2 0.54 -14.80 -16.58
N LYS A 3 1.18 -13.66 -16.28
CA LYS A 3 2.23 -13.53 -15.27
C LYS A 3 1.73 -12.64 -14.13
N PHE A 4 1.96 -13.04 -12.90
CA PHE A 4 1.77 -12.18 -11.73
C PHE A 4 3.04 -11.37 -11.47
N VAL A 5 2.87 -10.10 -11.10
CA VAL A 5 3.94 -9.18 -10.71
C VAL A 5 3.64 -8.73 -9.28
N GLU A 6 4.62 -8.92 -8.40
CA GLU A 6 4.54 -8.44 -7.02
C GLU A 6 4.82 -6.93 -6.99
N LEU A 7 3.95 -6.18 -6.32
CA LEU A 7 4.04 -4.72 -6.17
C LEU A 7 4.27 -4.31 -4.71
N ASN A 8 4.26 -5.26 -3.77
CA ASN A 8 4.41 -4.98 -2.36
C ASN A 8 5.88 -4.79 -1.97
N HIS A 9 6.12 -3.83 -1.09
CA HIS A 9 7.33 -3.83 -0.27
C HIS A 9 7.19 -4.88 0.85
N ALA A 10 8.27 -5.61 1.11
CA ALA A 10 8.28 -6.62 2.16
C ALA A 10 8.13 -5.97 3.56
N LEU A 11 7.32 -6.57 4.41
CA LEU A 11 7.24 -6.21 5.83
C LEU A 11 8.28 -7.00 6.61
N GLU A 12 9.11 -6.29 7.37
CA GLU A 12 10.21 -6.88 8.16
C GLU A 12 10.11 -6.45 9.63
N ASP A 13 10.51 -7.34 10.55
CA ASP A 13 10.55 -7.03 11.98
C ASP A 13 11.51 -5.86 12.24
N GLY A 14 11.04 -4.86 12.99
CA GLY A 14 11.87 -3.70 13.36
C GLY A 14 12.21 -2.73 12.21
N MET A 15 11.62 -2.89 11.03
CA MET A 15 11.85 -1.96 9.92
C MET A 15 11.45 -0.52 10.26
N LYS A 16 12.00 0.45 9.52
CA LYS A 16 11.61 1.86 9.67
C LYS A 16 10.16 2.04 9.20
N ALA A 17 9.36 2.70 10.04
CA ALA A 17 8.04 3.20 9.69
C ALA A 17 8.13 4.69 9.32
N TYR A 18 7.01 5.28 8.91
CA TYR A 18 6.89 6.71 8.72
C TYR A 18 7.39 7.48 9.97
N PRO A 19 8.18 8.57 9.83
CA PRO A 19 8.76 9.28 10.97
C PRO A 19 7.72 9.61 12.06
N GLY A 20 7.99 9.13 13.28
CA GLY A 20 7.11 9.30 14.44
C GLY A 20 6.17 8.12 14.71
N LEU A 21 6.02 7.17 13.79
CA LEU A 21 5.25 5.94 14.02
C LEU A 21 6.13 4.82 14.60
N PRO A 22 5.55 3.90 15.39
CA PRO A 22 6.29 2.76 15.92
C PRO A 22 6.67 1.76 14.81
N SER A 23 7.89 1.23 14.89
CA SER A 23 8.31 0.10 14.05
C SER A 23 7.45 -1.14 14.33
N PRO A 24 7.16 -1.96 13.31
CA PRO A 24 6.39 -3.17 13.47
C PRO A 24 7.18 -4.21 14.27
N LYS A 25 6.47 -5.01 15.06
CA LYS A 25 7.02 -6.20 15.72
C LYS A 25 6.40 -7.43 15.09
N ILE A 26 7.23 -8.21 14.39
CA ILE A 26 6.84 -9.41 13.65
C ILE A 26 7.64 -10.57 14.18
N GLY A 27 6.98 -11.57 14.74
CA GLY A 27 7.70 -12.71 15.30
C GLY A 27 6.80 -13.80 15.83
N ALA A 28 7.38 -14.71 16.61
CA ALA A 28 6.66 -15.84 17.15
C ALA A 28 5.85 -15.41 18.39
N PHE A 29 4.55 -15.65 18.37
CA PHE A 29 3.80 -15.83 19.62
C PHE A 29 4.11 -17.20 20.23
N LEU A 30 4.22 -18.23 19.38
CA LEU A 30 4.62 -19.58 19.74
C LEU A 30 5.55 -20.10 18.64
N ASP A 31 6.78 -20.46 18.98
CA ASP A 31 7.70 -21.09 18.03
C ASP A 31 7.57 -22.63 18.03
N HIS A 32 8.21 -23.27 17.05
CA HIS A 32 8.20 -24.73 16.90
C HIS A 32 8.65 -25.45 18.17
N LYS A 33 9.75 -25.00 18.79
CA LYS A 33 10.32 -25.62 20.00
C LYS A 33 9.36 -25.52 21.18
N ALA A 34 8.77 -24.35 21.39
CA ALA A 34 7.81 -24.08 22.45
C ALA A 34 6.47 -24.82 22.23
N SER A 35 6.11 -25.10 20.98
CA SER A 35 4.91 -25.88 20.65
C SER A 35 5.08 -27.39 20.86
N ARG A 36 6.31 -27.93 20.73
CA ARG A 36 6.59 -29.37 20.66
C ARG A 36 5.98 -30.18 21.81
N SER A 37 6.10 -29.70 23.04
CA SER A 37 5.58 -30.39 24.23
C SER A 37 4.06 -30.52 24.22
N ARG A 38 3.35 -29.55 23.64
CA ARG A 38 1.88 -29.55 23.55
C ARG A 38 1.34 -30.67 22.66
N TYR A 39 2.16 -31.15 21.73
CA TYR A 39 1.81 -32.22 20.79
C TYR A 39 2.55 -33.53 21.08
N GLY A 40 3.03 -33.71 22.33
CA GLY A 40 3.70 -34.93 22.76
C GLY A 40 4.95 -35.26 21.94
N GLY A 41 5.65 -34.26 21.42
CA GLY A 41 6.83 -34.44 20.58
C GLY A 41 6.57 -34.95 19.16
N LYS A 42 5.31 -35.10 18.75
CA LYS A 42 4.93 -35.67 17.44
C LYS A 42 4.72 -34.61 16.35
N ALA A 43 4.59 -33.35 16.73
CA ALA A 43 4.41 -32.24 15.81
C ALA A 43 4.95 -30.93 16.42
N GLU A 44 5.22 -29.96 15.55
CA GLU A 44 5.65 -28.62 15.90
C GLU A 44 4.95 -27.60 15.01
N PHE A 45 4.58 -26.46 15.57
CA PHE A 45 3.85 -25.39 14.90
C PHE A 45 4.46 -24.04 15.23
N TYR A 46 4.37 -23.12 14.28
CA TYR A 46 4.70 -21.71 14.46
C TYR A 46 3.41 -20.89 14.43
N ILE A 47 3.20 -20.07 15.45
CA ILE A 47 2.11 -19.10 15.50
C ILE A 47 2.76 -17.71 15.50
N GLY A 48 2.61 -17.00 14.39
CA GLY A 48 3.10 -15.63 14.26
C GLY A 48 2.25 -14.63 15.03
N LYS A 49 2.88 -13.56 15.50
CA LYS A 49 2.25 -12.33 15.96
C LYS A 49 2.80 -11.18 15.14
N VAL A 50 1.90 -10.28 14.75
CA VAL A 50 2.22 -8.99 14.14
C VAL A 50 1.60 -7.90 14.99
N GLU A 51 2.40 -6.93 15.41
CA GLU A 51 1.97 -5.70 16.07
C GLU A 51 2.52 -4.53 15.26
N MET A 52 1.64 -3.81 14.58
CA MET A 52 2.02 -2.73 13.66
C MET A 52 0.91 -1.70 13.50
N VAL A 53 1.27 -0.49 13.07
CA VAL A 53 0.32 0.44 12.46
C VAL A 53 -0.13 -0.09 11.10
N CYS A 54 -1.36 0.19 10.67
CA CYS A 54 -1.88 -0.33 9.41
C CYS A 54 -1.35 0.40 8.16
N ASN A 55 -0.84 1.62 8.34
CA ASN A 55 -0.29 2.48 7.29
C ASN A 55 1.24 2.30 7.18
N ILE A 56 1.68 1.07 6.89
CA ILE A 56 3.10 0.73 6.74
C ILE A 56 3.30 -0.17 5.53
N SER A 57 4.44 -0.01 4.85
CA SER A 57 4.74 -0.72 3.60
C SER A 57 3.68 -0.41 2.52
N THR A 58 3.32 -1.40 1.70
CA THR A 58 2.21 -1.31 0.75
C THR A 58 0.90 -1.56 1.47
N TYR A 59 0.05 -0.53 1.55
CA TYR A 59 -1.23 -0.58 2.26
C TYR A 59 -2.36 0.06 1.43
N LEU A 60 -3.59 -0.05 1.94
CA LEU A 60 -4.76 0.58 1.36
C LEU A 60 -5.41 1.48 2.41
N ASP A 61 -5.62 2.75 2.07
CA ASP A 61 -6.49 3.62 2.84
C ASP A 61 -7.96 3.40 2.48
N SER A 62 -8.79 3.48 3.52
CA SER A 62 -10.25 3.49 3.40
C SER A 62 -10.78 4.86 3.81
N PRO A 63 -12.01 5.24 3.41
CA PRO A 63 -12.61 6.51 3.83
C PRO A 63 -12.55 6.76 5.34
N PHE A 64 -12.64 5.69 6.16
CA PHE A 64 -12.51 5.76 7.61
C PHE A 64 -11.20 6.41 8.10
N HIS A 65 -10.10 6.28 7.34
CA HIS A 65 -8.81 6.88 7.69
C HIS A 65 -8.92 8.40 7.86
N ARG A 66 -9.75 9.07 7.05
CA ARG A 66 -9.96 10.52 7.09
C ARG A 66 -11.29 10.94 7.72
N TYR A 67 -12.34 10.13 7.54
CA TYR A 67 -13.71 10.46 7.90
C TYR A 67 -14.24 9.42 8.90
N PRO A 68 -14.54 9.79 10.16
CA PRO A 68 -14.93 8.84 11.21
C PRO A 68 -16.16 7.97 10.87
N ASP A 69 -17.09 8.50 10.06
CA ASP A 69 -18.29 7.78 9.62
C ASP A 69 -18.11 7.08 8.26
N GLY A 70 -16.90 7.13 7.71
CA GLY A 70 -16.54 6.50 6.44
C GLY A 70 -16.43 4.99 6.55
N ALA A 71 -16.59 4.31 5.40
CA ALA A 71 -16.37 2.87 5.31
C ALA A 71 -14.93 2.50 5.71
N ASN A 72 -14.78 1.51 6.59
CA ASN A 72 -13.49 0.91 6.91
C ASN A 72 -13.15 -0.23 5.91
N LEU A 73 -11.94 -0.80 6.01
CA LEU A 73 -11.47 -1.84 5.09
C LEU A 73 -12.41 -3.06 4.97
N SER A 74 -13.07 -3.47 6.06
CA SER A 74 -14.01 -4.60 6.04
C SER A 74 -15.31 -4.32 5.27
N GLN A 75 -15.58 -3.04 5.00
CA GLN A 75 -16.78 -2.56 4.31
C GLN A 75 -16.50 -2.24 2.83
N ILE A 76 -15.25 -2.27 2.37
CA ILE A 76 -14.89 -2.04 0.97
C ILE A 76 -15.29 -3.26 0.13
N PRO A 77 -16.16 -3.12 -0.88
CA PRO A 77 -16.55 -4.24 -1.73
C PRO A 77 -15.37 -4.77 -2.56
N LEU A 78 -15.22 -6.10 -2.66
CA LEU A 78 -14.13 -6.73 -3.42
C LEU A 78 -14.02 -6.25 -4.87
N LYS A 79 -15.14 -5.91 -5.52
CA LYS A 79 -15.15 -5.37 -6.90
C LYS A 79 -14.37 -4.05 -7.06
N MET A 80 -14.04 -3.36 -5.96
CA MET A 80 -13.26 -2.13 -5.98
C MET A 80 -11.75 -2.38 -5.82
N VAL A 81 -11.33 -3.58 -5.42
CA VAL A 81 -9.93 -3.88 -5.06
C VAL A 81 -9.38 -5.16 -5.69
N ALA A 82 -10.23 -6.04 -6.21
CA ALA A 82 -9.85 -7.32 -6.79
C ALA A 82 -10.37 -7.45 -8.22
N GLY A 83 -9.48 -7.82 -9.15
CA GLY A 83 -9.82 -8.00 -10.56
C GLY A 83 -10.21 -6.71 -11.29
N VAL A 84 -9.89 -5.55 -10.72
CA VAL A 84 -10.13 -4.24 -11.35
C VAL A 84 -9.17 -4.07 -12.53
N PRO A 85 -9.64 -3.66 -13.72
CA PRO A 85 -8.75 -3.33 -14.83
C PRO A 85 -7.75 -2.25 -14.42
N GLY A 86 -6.46 -2.57 -14.45
CA GLY A 86 -5.39 -1.64 -14.08
C GLY A 86 -4.93 -0.78 -15.25
N ILE A 87 -4.48 0.43 -14.95
CA ILE A 87 -3.66 1.27 -15.84
C ILE A 87 -2.48 1.79 -15.03
N VAL A 88 -1.29 1.77 -15.63
CA VAL A 88 -0.10 2.39 -15.06
C VAL A 88 0.11 3.73 -15.76
N LEU A 89 0.24 4.80 -15.00
CA LEU A 89 0.58 6.13 -15.49
C LEU A 89 2.00 6.46 -15.07
N ASP A 90 2.86 6.69 -16.05
CA ASP A 90 4.20 7.22 -15.82
C ASP A 90 4.11 8.72 -15.56
N ALA A 91 4.35 9.10 -14.30
CA ALA A 91 4.24 10.48 -13.86
C ALA A 91 5.60 11.16 -13.79
N VAL A 92 5.64 12.41 -14.21
CA VAL A 92 6.80 13.30 -14.05
C VAL A 92 6.59 14.12 -12.78
N VAL A 93 7.59 14.09 -11.90
CA VAL A 93 7.61 14.90 -10.67
C VAL A 93 8.22 16.27 -11.01
N SER A 94 7.43 17.33 -10.85
CA SER A 94 7.83 18.72 -11.05
C SER A 94 8.78 19.22 -9.94
N SER A 95 9.42 20.36 -10.17
CA SER A 95 10.34 20.97 -9.19
C SER A 95 9.68 21.35 -7.87
N ASP A 96 8.37 21.61 -7.88
CA ASP A 96 7.57 21.88 -6.69
C ASP A 96 7.02 20.61 -6.02
N ARG A 97 7.38 19.42 -6.54
CA ARG A 97 6.93 18.06 -6.16
C ARG A 97 5.53 17.68 -6.63
N SER A 98 4.82 18.54 -7.36
CA SER A 98 3.57 18.12 -8.00
C SER A 98 3.85 17.04 -9.04
N ILE A 99 2.99 16.03 -9.13
CA ILE A 99 3.06 15.04 -10.20
C ILE A 99 2.23 15.47 -11.40
N THR A 100 2.71 15.16 -12.59
CA THR A 100 1.99 15.37 -13.85
C THR A 100 2.04 14.09 -14.68
N PHE A 101 0.96 13.81 -15.41
CA PHE A 101 0.87 12.68 -16.34
C PHE A 101 -0.05 13.05 -17.49
N ASP A 102 0.17 12.43 -18.65
CA ASP A 102 -0.70 12.58 -19.80
C ASP A 102 -1.70 11.42 -19.85
N CYS A 103 -2.99 11.73 -19.68
CA CYS A 103 -4.07 10.75 -19.89
C CYS A 103 -5.40 11.43 -20.19
N LYS A 104 -6.29 10.70 -20.87
CA LYS A 104 -7.67 11.13 -21.11
C LYS A 104 -8.60 10.57 -20.04
N GLU A 105 -9.64 11.31 -19.69
CA GLU A 105 -10.70 10.88 -18.76
C GLU A 105 -11.27 9.49 -19.08
N SER A 106 -11.48 9.22 -20.38
CA SER A 106 -12.01 7.95 -20.88
C SER A 106 -11.14 6.74 -20.54
N GLU A 107 -9.86 6.95 -20.26
CA GLU A 107 -8.90 5.88 -19.94
C GLU A 107 -8.97 5.45 -18.47
N LEU A 108 -9.53 6.29 -17.60
CA LEU A 108 -9.50 6.10 -16.14
C LEU A 108 -10.79 5.48 -15.58
N CYS A 109 -11.90 5.61 -16.31
CA CYS A 109 -13.21 5.17 -15.84
C CYS A 109 -13.26 3.68 -15.49
N GLY A 110 -13.61 3.39 -14.23
CA GLY A 110 -13.73 2.02 -13.73
C GLY A 110 -12.40 1.29 -13.54
N ARG A 111 -11.26 2.01 -13.59
CA ARG A 111 -9.91 1.41 -13.50
C ARG A 111 -9.24 1.61 -12.15
N ALA A 112 -8.29 0.73 -11.84
CA ALA A 112 -7.27 0.95 -10.84
C ALA A 112 -6.12 1.73 -11.49
N VAL A 113 -5.94 2.98 -11.09
CA VAL A 113 -4.93 3.90 -11.61
C VAL A 113 -3.69 3.81 -10.73
N LEU A 114 -2.62 3.24 -11.24
CA LEU A 114 -1.34 3.11 -10.54
C LEU A 114 -0.37 4.15 -11.08
N ILE A 115 0.03 5.08 -10.23
CA ILE A 115 0.91 6.20 -10.59
C ILE A 115 2.33 5.81 -10.23
N ARG A 116 3.20 5.74 -11.25
CA ARG A 116 4.62 5.43 -11.10
C ARG A 116 5.43 6.71 -11.23
N THR A 117 6.14 7.09 -10.19
CA THR A 117 7.09 8.20 -10.14
C THR A 117 8.55 7.73 -10.07
N GLY A 118 8.76 6.45 -9.73
CA GLY A 118 10.08 5.87 -9.44
C GLY A 118 10.53 6.08 -7.99
N TRP A 119 9.64 6.56 -7.11
CA TRP A 119 9.94 6.82 -5.70
C TRP A 119 10.18 5.52 -4.91
N ASP A 120 9.59 4.41 -5.36
CA ASP A 120 9.78 3.06 -4.83
C ASP A 120 11.27 2.64 -4.78
N GLN A 121 12.10 3.15 -5.68
CA GLN A 121 13.54 2.87 -5.71
C GLN A 121 14.29 3.37 -4.47
N ARG A 122 13.68 4.30 -3.71
CA ARG A 122 14.24 4.84 -2.47
C ARG A 122 13.91 3.97 -1.25
N TRP A 123 13.00 3.01 -1.38
CA TRP A 123 12.54 2.19 -0.27
C TRP A 123 13.69 1.57 0.54
N GLY A 124 13.57 1.60 1.86
CA GLY A 124 14.60 1.11 2.79
C GLY A 124 15.76 2.09 3.04
N THR A 125 15.79 3.25 2.37
CA THR A 125 16.78 4.31 2.61
C THR A 125 16.17 5.51 3.34
N ASP A 126 17.02 6.39 3.88
CA ASP A 126 16.54 7.62 4.53
C ASP A 126 15.90 8.60 3.53
N SER A 127 16.31 8.57 2.27
CA SER A 127 15.77 9.47 1.23
C SER A 127 14.34 9.12 0.81
N TYR A 128 13.83 7.94 1.18
CA TYR A 128 12.42 7.60 1.01
C TYR A 128 11.53 8.56 1.82
N TRP A 129 12.00 9.00 2.99
CA TRP A 129 11.25 9.84 3.94
C TRP A 129 11.41 11.35 3.73
N GLU A 130 12.16 11.76 2.69
CA GLU A 130 12.19 13.16 2.25
C GLU A 130 10.80 13.60 1.78
N PRO A 131 10.48 14.92 1.76
CA PRO A 131 9.22 15.41 1.24
C PRO A 131 8.89 14.83 -0.15
N GLY A 132 7.91 13.94 -0.19
CA GLY A 132 7.56 13.16 -1.38
C GLY A 132 6.81 13.97 -2.44
N PRO A 133 6.54 13.35 -3.61
CA PRO A 133 5.63 13.90 -4.60
C PRO A 133 4.21 14.05 -4.05
N TYR A 134 3.37 14.86 -4.71
CA TYR A 134 1.96 14.95 -4.37
C TYR A 134 1.07 15.16 -5.61
N LEU A 135 -0.19 14.75 -5.50
CA LEU A 135 -1.23 15.03 -6.49
C LEU A 135 -1.73 16.46 -6.35
N ALA A 136 -1.57 17.28 -7.39
CA ALA A 136 -2.20 18.60 -7.43
C ALA A 136 -3.73 18.49 -7.54
N GLY A 137 -4.45 19.51 -7.07
CA GLY A 137 -5.92 19.50 -6.99
C GLY A 137 -6.62 19.19 -8.32
N GLU A 138 -6.10 19.73 -9.42
CA GLU A 138 -6.65 19.48 -10.77
C GLU A 138 -6.60 17.99 -11.18
N PHE A 139 -5.60 17.25 -10.72
CA PHE A 139 -5.47 15.81 -10.98
C PHE A 139 -6.37 14.99 -10.07
N ILE A 140 -6.56 15.43 -8.83
CA ILE A 140 -7.56 14.82 -7.93
C ILE A 140 -8.95 14.97 -8.55
N ASP A 141 -9.30 16.16 -9.05
CA ASP A 141 -10.57 16.42 -9.73
C ASP A 141 -10.72 15.56 -10.99
N LEU A 142 -9.64 15.36 -11.76
CA LEU A 142 -9.61 14.46 -12.92
C LEU A 142 -9.90 13.01 -12.54
N LEU A 143 -9.27 12.48 -11.49
CA LEU A 143 -9.48 11.11 -11.04
C LEU A 143 -10.92 10.90 -10.55
N ILE A 144 -11.46 11.87 -9.80
CA ILE A 144 -12.83 11.85 -9.27
C ILE A 144 -13.85 11.91 -10.43
N ARG A 145 -13.74 12.90 -11.31
CA ARG A 145 -14.70 13.07 -12.42
C ARG A 145 -14.68 11.90 -13.40
N SER A 146 -13.50 11.31 -13.60
CA SER A 146 -13.35 10.12 -14.44
C SER A 146 -13.86 8.85 -13.78
N LYS A 147 -14.17 8.87 -12.48
CA LYS A 147 -14.60 7.68 -11.71
C LYS A 147 -13.56 6.56 -11.73
N ALA A 148 -12.30 6.93 -11.47
CA ALA A 148 -11.28 5.94 -11.13
C ALA A 148 -11.77 5.12 -9.91
N THR A 149 -11.59 3.80 -9.96
CA THR A 149 -12.09 2.88 -8.92
C THR A 149 -11.14 2.79 -7.74
N LEU A 150 -9.84 2.81 -8.02
CA LEU A 150 -8.75 2.73 -7.05
C LEU A 150 -7.61 3.59 -7.58
N VAL A 151 -6.89 4.26 -6.69
CA VAL A 151 -5.69 5.03 -7.02
C VAL A 151 -4.57 4.52 -6.13
N GLY A 152 -3.43 4.19 -6.73
CA GLY A 152 -2.21 3.78 -6.04
C GLY A 152 -1.05 4.67 -6.45
N VAL A 153 -0.13 4.89 -5.52
CA VAL A 153 1.10 5.66 -5.70
C VAL A 153 2.29 4.85 -5.17
N ASP A 154 3.49 5.18 -5.61
CA ASP A 154 4.75 4.55 -5.21
C ASP A 154 5.55 5.38 -4.17
N PHE A 155 4.90 6.37 -3.56
CA PHE A 155 5.43 7.23 -2.50
C PHE A 155 4.55 7.18 -1.25
N TRP A 156 5.03 7.72 -0.13
CA TRP A 156 4.35 7.72 1.16
C TRP A 156 3.34 8.86 1.35
#